data_AF-A0A9D4TEA9-F1
#
_entry.id   AF-A0A9D4TEA9-F1
#
_cell.length_a   1.000
_cell.length_b   1.000
_cell.length_c   1.000
_cell.angle_alpha   90.00
_cell.angle_beta   90.00
_cell.angle_gamma   90.00
#
_symmetry.space_group_name_H-M   'P 1'
#
loop_
_entity.id
_entity.type
_entity.pdbx_description
1 polymer ?
#
loop_
_entity_poly.entity_id
_entity_poly.type
_entity_poly.pdbx_seq_one_letter_code
_entity_poly.pdbx_strand_id
1 'polypeptide(L)'
;MDAADLSSMFSNLASKRMPPPTQIPMRDYVGAPNEELGWPITEAEVRHALNKVRTTTAPGPDSVTNKTLRNLDDQSISKLTEYYNHCLEKGEIPNNGK
;
A
#
# COMPACT_ATOMS: atom_id res chain seq x y z
N MET A 1 -23.22 -23.33 31.11
CA MET A 1 -22.17 -22.30 31.02
C MET A 1 -22.84 -21.08 30.45
N ASP A 2 -23.12 -20.12 31.33
CA ASP A 2 -23.89 -18.92 30.98
C ASP A 2 -22.99 -17.88 30.30
N ALA A 3 -23.56 -17.04 29.45
CA ALA A 3 -22.80 -16.01 28.72
C ALA A 3 -22.05 -15.04 29.66
N ALA A 4 -22.58 -14.84 30.88
CA ALA A 4 -21.97 -14.02 31.92
C ALA A 4 -20.67 -14.63 32.48
N ASP A 5 -20.58 -15.96 32.52
CA ASP A 5 -19.42 -16.70 33.02
C ASP A 5 -18.26 -16.60 32.02
N LEU A 6 -18.54 -16.80 30.72
CA LEU A 6 -17.54 -16.62 29.66
C LEU A 6 -17.00 -15.19 29.58
N SER A 7 -17.88 -14.18 29.71
CA SER A 7 -17.48 -12.77 29.73
C SER A 7 -16.53 -12.45 30.88
N SER A 8 -16.78 -13.04 32.05
CA SER A 8 -15.94 -12.90 33.23
C SER A 8 -14.57 -13.57 33.05
N MET A 9 -14.54 -14.76 32.42
CA MET A 9 -13.29 -15.45 32.08
C MET A 9 -12.44 -14.66 31.08
N PHE A 10 -13.05 -14.14 30.01
CA PHE A 10 -12.33 -13.33 29.02
C PHE A 10 -11.77 -12.04 29.63
N SER A 11 -12.52 -11.39 30.52
CA SER A 11 -12.05 -10.20 31.23
C SER A 11 -10.86 -10.50 32.13
N ASN A 12 -10.88 -11.64 32.84
CA ASN A 12 -9.78 -12.07 33.70
C ASN A 12 -8.53 -12.39 32.87
N LEU A 13 -8.67 -13.12 31.77
CA LEU A 13 -7.58 -13.42 30.85
C LEU A 13 -6.99 -12.16 30.22
N ALA A 14 -7.83 -11.22 29.79
CA ALA A 14 -7.39 -9.94 29.24
C ALA A 14 -6.55 -9.17 30.27
N SER A 15 -7.01 -9.04 31.52
CA SER A 15 -6.28 -8.33 32.57
C SER A 15 -4.92 -8.95 32.93
N LYS A 16 -4.78 -10.27 32.76
CA LYS A 16 -3.56 -11.01 33.13
C LYS A 16 -2.53 -11.07 32.00
N ARG A 17 -2.98 -10.97 30.75
CA ARG A 17 -2.15 -11.18 29.55
C ARG A 17 -1.90 -9.91 28.75
N MET A 18 -2.79 -8.92 28.83
CA MET A 18 -2.67 -7.68 28.07
C MET A 18 -2.24 -6.55 29.00
N PRO A 19 -1.29 -5.69 28.59
CA PRO A 19 -1.08 -4.42 29.27
C PRO A 19 -2.37 -3.59 29.21
N PRO A 20 -2.63 -2.71 30.20
CA PRO A 20 -3.78 -1.84 30.15
C PRO A 20 -3.77 -1.04 28.85
N PRO A 21 -4.93 -0.79 28.22
CA PRO A 21 -4.99 -0.02 26.99
C PRO A 21 -4.43 1.38 27.25
N THR A 22 -3.19 1.61 26.83
CA THR A 22 -2.58 2.94 26.89
C THR A 22 -3.29 3.82 25.87
N GLN A 23 -4.15 4.72 26.34
CA GLN A 23 -4.69 5.78 25.51
C GLN A 23 -3.59 6.79 25.25
N ILE A 24 -2.73 6.51 24.26
CA ILE A 24 -1.75 7.46 23.79
C ILE A 24 -2.54 8.50 22.97
N PRO A 25 -2.61 9.78 23.40
CA PRO A 25 -3.20 10.80 22.55
C PRO A 25 -2.44 10.82 21.24
N MET A 26 -3.17 10.72 20.13
CA MET A 26 -2.59 10.79 18.79
C MET A 26 -1.91 12.15 18.67
N ARG A 27 -0.57 12.15 18.69
CA ARG A 27 0.22 13.37 18.53
C ARG A 27 0.28 13.70 17.05
N ASP A 28 0.18 14.98 16.73
CA ASP A 28 0.47 15.45 15.37
C ASP A 28 1.92 15.10 15.01
N TYR A 29 2.12 14.70 13.76
CA TYR A 29 3.44 14.40 13.26
C TYR A 29 4.27 15.69 13.21
N VAL A 30 5.37 15.73 13.97
CA VAL A 30 6.29 16.89 14.05
C VAL A 30 7.64 16.60 13.39
N GLY A 31 7.72 15.56 12.55
CA GLY A 31 8.95 15.24 11.83
C GLY A 31 9.27 16.27 10.75
N ALA A 32 10.54 16.34 10.35
CA ALA A 32 10.95 17.16 9.21
C ALA A 32 10.25 16.68 7.92
N PRO A 33 9.88 17.60 7.02
CA PRO A 33 9.34 17.21 5.73
C PRO A 33 10.38 16.37 4.97
N ASN A 34 9.93 15.27 4.35
CA ASN A 34 10.79 14.48 3.47
C ASN A 34 10.60 14.97 2.03
N GLU A 35 11.51 15.82 1.59
CA GLU A 35 11.48 16.43 0.25
C GLU A 35 11.65 15.40 -0.88
N GLU A 36 12.36 14.29 -0.62
CA GLU A 36 12.60 13.23 -1.61
C GLU A 36 11.32 12.43 -1.94
N LEU A 37 10.44 12.22 -0.95
CA LEU A 37 9.17 11.51 -1.13
C LEU A 37 8.13 12.32 -1.91
N GLY A 38 8.33 13.64 -2.05
CA GLY A 38 7.44 14.53 -2.79
C GLY A 38 7.82 14.71 -4.27
N TRP A 39 8.90 14.09 -4.73
CA TRP A 39 9.32 14.23 -6.12
C TRP A 39 8.43 13.45 -7.08
N PRO A 40 8.17 14.00 -8.28
CA PRO A 40 7.44 13.28 -9.31
C PRO A 40 8.26 12.07 -9.77
N ILE A 41 7.56 10.95 -9.96
CA ILE A 41 8.08 9.73 -10.55
C ILE A 41 8.52 10.02 -11.98
N THR A 42 9.72 9.59 -12.34
CA THR A 42 10.31 9.76 -13.67
C THR A 42 10.05 8.54 -14.56
N GLU A 43 10.07 8.73 -15.88
CA GLU A 43 9.94 7.61 -16.84
C GLU A 43 11.08 6.59 -16.71
N ALA A 44 12.27 7.04 -16.30
CA ALA A 44 13.41 6.17 -16.07
C ALA A 44 13.17 5.22 -14.89
N GLU A 45 12.56 5.71 -13.82
CA GLU A 45 12.18 4.90 -12.66
C GLU A 45 11.09 3.90 -13.03
N VAL A 46 10.08 4.31 -13.79
CA VAL A 46 9.03 3.39 -14.28
C VAL A 46 9.64 2.31 -15.15
N ARG A 47 10.54 2.65 -16.08
CA ARG A 47 11.21 1.68 -16.95
C ARG A 47 12.11 0.72 -16.16
N HIS A 48 12.82 1.21 -15.15
CA HIS A 48 13.60 0.37 -14.23
C HIS A 48 12.72 -0.58 -13.41
N ALA A 49 11.59 -0.09 -12.91
CA ALA A 49 10.62 -0.88 -12.18
C ALA A 49 10.05 -2.00 -13.06
N LEU A 50 9.61 -1.68 -14.28
CA LEU A 50 9.11 -2.65 -15.27
C LEU A 50 10.13 -3.75 -15.58
N ASN A 51 11.42 -3.42 -15.67
CA ASN A 51 12.49 -4.39 -15.88
C ASN A 51 12.70 -5.35 -14.70
N LYS A 52 12.38 -4.92 -13.47
CA LYS A 52 12.47 -5.74 -12.26
C LYS A 52 11.27 -6.66 -12.06
N VAL A 53 10.16 -6.44 -12.77
CA VAL A 53 8.94 -7.24 -12.60
C VAL A 53 9.18 -8.70 -13.00
N ARG A 54 8.75 -9.63 -12.15
CA ARG A 54 8.84 -11.06 -12.42
C ARG A 54 7.83 -11.45 -13.51
N THR A 55 8.30 -11.94 -14.64
CA THR A 55 7.46 -12.27 -15.80
C THR A 55 6.70 -13.59 -15.71
N THR A 56 6.89 -14.35 -14.63
CA THR A 56 6.34 -15.70 -14.45
C THR A 56 5.17 -15.75 -13.49
N THR A 57 4.69 -14.62 -12.99
CA THR A 57 3.51 -14.55 -12.12
C THR A 57 2.24 -14.61 -12.96
N ALA A 58 1.17 -15.12 -12.34
CA ALA A 58 -0.14 -15.16 -12.97
C ALA A 58 -0.62 -13.72 -13.29
N PRO A 59 -1.27 -13.50 -14.44
CA PRO A 59 -1.89 -12.23 -14.75
C PRO A 59 -3.00 -11.92 -13.75
N GLY A 60 -3.28 -10.63 -13.57
CA GLY A 60 -4.40 -10.16 -12.75
C GLY A 60 -5.76 -10.45 -13.40
N PRO A 61 -6.86 -9.99 -12.78
CA PRO A 61 -8.21 -10.09 -13.36
C PRO A 61 -8.34 -9.32 -14.70
N ASP A 62 -7.43 -8.37 -14.94
CA ASP A 62 -7.30 -7.63 -16.20
C ASP A 62 -6.68 -8.45 -17.35
N SER A 63 -6.22 -9.68 -17.07
CA SER A 63 -5.52 -10.55 -18.02
C SER A 63 -4.24 -9.93 -18.62
N VAL A 64 -3.72 -8.84 -18.05
CA VAL A 64 -2.49 -8.20 -18.50
C VAL A 64 -1.32 -8.95 -17.90
N THR A 65 -0.42 -9.46 -18.75
CA THR A 65 0.76 -10.20 -18.28
C THR A 65 1.92 -9.25 -18.00
N ASN A 66 2.75 -9.62 -17.03
CA ASN A 66 4.00 -8.90 -16.74
C ASN A 66 4.98 -8.89 -17.93
N LYS A 67 4.85 -9.82 -18.89
CA LYS A 67 5.60 -9.79 -20.14
C LYS A 67 5.15 -8.64 -21.04
N THR A 68 3.84 -8.39 -21.10
CA THR A 68 3.26 -7.27 -21.86
C THR A 68 3.73 -5.94 -21.27
N LEU A 69 3.73 -5.81 -19.95
CA LEU A 69 4.22 -4.61 -19.26
C LEU A 69 5.71 -4.34 -19.54
N ARG A 70 6.54 -5.38 -19.67
CA ARG A 70 7.97 -5.20 -19.98
C ARG A 70 8.24 -4.79 -21.43
N ASN A 71 7.29 -5.02 -22.33
CA ASN A 71 7.40 -4.73 -23.76
C ASN A 71 6.56 -3.50 -24.17
N LEU A 72 6.16 -2.66 -23.23
CA LEU A 72 5.45 -1.42 -23.50
C LEU A 72 6.31 -0.47 -24.34
N ASP A 73 5.67 0.24 -25.26
CA ASP A 73 6.28 1.33 -26.02
C ASP A 73 6.47 2.59 -25.15
N ASP A 74 7.28 3.52 -25.63
CA ASP A 74 7.64 4.73 -24.90
C ASP A 74 6.43 5.64 -24.61
N GLN A 75 5.44 5.70 -25.50
CA GLN A 75 4.24 6.52 -25.26
C GLN A 75 3.41 5.93 -24.11
N SER A 76 3.28 4.61 -24.07
CA SER A 76 2.58 3.94 -22.98
C SER A 76 3.31 4.08 -21.63
N ILE A 77 4.65 4.07 -21.63
CA ILE A 77 5.44 4.34 -20.41
C ILE A 77 5.22 5.78 -19.93
N SER A 78 5.18 6.74 -20.85
CA SER A 78 4.89 8.13 -20.52
C SER A 78 3.50 8.28 -19.89
N LYS A 79 2.48 7.60 -20.46
CA LYS A 79 1.12 7.58 -19.93
C LYS A 79 1.00 6.93 -18.55
N LEU A 80 1.73 5.84 -18.29
CA LEU A 80 1.80 5.23 -16.96
C LEU A 80 2.44 6.16 -15.94
N THR A 81 3.51 6.85 -16.34
CA THR A 81 4.22 7.81 -15.48
C THR A 81 3.30 8.99 -15.11
N GLU A 82 2.57 9.54 -16.08
CA GLU A 82 1.55 10.56 -15.86
C GLU A 82 0.47 10.08 -14.88
N TYR A 83 -0.03 8.85 -15.07
CA TYR A 83 -1.04 8.26 -14.20
C TYR A 83 -0.57 8.07 -12.75
N TYR A 84 0.64 7.54 -12.55
CA TYR A 84 1.19 7.35 -11.20
C TYR A 84 1.42 8.68 -10.48
N ASN A 85 1.93 9.69 -11.18
CA ASN A 85 2.10 11.01 -10.60
C ASN A 85 0.76 11.66 -10.25
N HIS A 86 -0.27 11.45 -11.07
CA HIS A 86 -1.62 11.91 -10.76
C HIS A 86 -2.18 11.29 -9.48
N CYS A 87 -1.98 9.97 -9.29
CA CYS A 87 -2.35 9.27 -8.06
C CYS A 87 -1.55 9.78 -6.84
N LEU A 88 -0.24 10.04 -7.03
CA LEU A 88 0.63 10.56 -5.97
C LEU A 88 0.22 11.97 -5.53
N GLU A 89 -0.08 12.86 -6.46
CA GLU A 89 -0.53 14.23 -6.19
C GLU A 89 -1.87 14.28 -5.46
N LYS A 90 -2.81 13.40 -5.84
CA LYS A 90 -4.13 13.31 -5.20
C LYS A 90 -4.13 12.55 -3.89
N GLY A 91 -3.11 11.73 -3.63
CA GLY A 91 -3.11 10.78 -2.51
C GLY A 91 -4.17 9.67 -2.67
N GLU A 92 -4.61 9.40 -3.91
CA GLU A 92 -5.64 8.41 -4.22
C GLU A 92 -5.01 7.20 -4.91
N ILE A 93 -5.18 6.03 -4.30
CA ILE A 93 -4.74 4.76 -4.89
C ILE A 93 -5.83 4.26 -5.84
N PRO A 94 -5.48 3.75 -7.05
CA PRO A 94 -6.44 3.13 -7.95
C PRO A 94 -7.26 2.06 -7.22
N ASN A 95 -8.57 2.23 -7.22
CA ASN A 95 -9.48 1.33 -6.54
C ASN A 95 -9.70 0.06 -7.36
N ASN A 96 -8.73 -0.86 -7.40
CA ASN A 96 -8.85 -2.21 -7.98
C ASN A 96 -7.96 -3.24 -7.25
N GLY A 97 -7.89 -3.16 -5.93
CA GLY A 97 -7.30 -4.19 -5.07
C GLY A 97 -8.38 -5.00 -4.34
N LYS A 98 -8.99 -5.96 -5.03
CA LYS A 98 -9.62 -7.14 -4.42
C LYS A 98 -9.31 -8.38 -5.24
#